data_AF-A0A9Q1HI05-F1
#
_entry.id   AF-A0A9Q1HI05-F1
#
_cell.length_a   1.000
_cell.length_b   1.000
_cell.length_c   1.000
_cell.angle_alpha   90.00
_cell.angle_beta   90.00
_cell.angle_gamma   90.00
#
_symmetry.space_group_name_H-M   'P 1'
#
loop_
_entity.id
_entity.type
_entity.pdbx_description
1 polymer ?
#
loop_
_entity_poly.entity_id
_entity_poly.type
_entity_poly.pdbx_seq_one_letter_code
_entity_poly.pdbx_strand_id
1 'polypeptide(L)'
;MDSNVHLINTNQTALLAHLELTVMEPTNAYHAHQGGFFQDDFSRLECKFCNQGTFVNSSGGNSIDDCELCPEGTNLTRHAGNRACFCKMNYSRIDRFEECSLCLGEGLNCSEDYKSLQPGYYWNWSFPGANVTEYSNFVLHLCNDSLSFNKSSQRYHLLIPKAHECPQRHSCENRGSFTAENISGNCKDGYRGWLFSKCQSSYYSILNICIPCPNRVWIILEIIGIFVLGVGLYVFIMWQNKRHKKYNTNERSLVDKISSQVKIALGFYQVVGELFESFHDITWVGPLKILGELIVFLQVNILRVIIRPHCYSEKLKLNSKVQFIISLSFPFGIFLSFALFYYVWKIYLKYGFRNAIVQVFEKLKNLREKLFTYALLLLFITYPPTCDVIFKLYPGACKTFYIYEHDTSVNITLLRSDFDLNCKKLRIYQIFAYVTTFFYVALFPCTLLFLLRKYRKKTGTTEFDDGNCNSTCNQPESSVSERSPLINDKSDEINVPVWINFLCENYKPRFWYWEIIKLARKVTQTVLVTLLGFEDALTKLLTIGIVLCPVSLHSLMLISLSYDKSL
;
A
#
# COMPACT_ATOMS: atom_id res chain seq x y z
N MET A 1 -50.76 -35.37 32.22
CA MET A 1 -52.10 -35.02 32.71
C MET A 1 -52.81 -34.32 31.56
N ASP A 2 -53.00 -35.05 30.46
CA ASP A 2 -54.20 -35.87 30.19
C ASP A 2 -55.39 -34.95 29.86
N SER A 3 -55.71 -34.74 28.57
CA SER A 3 -56.44 -35.62 27.64
C SER A 3 -57.96 -35.47 27.75
N ASN A 4 -58.62 -35.50 26.58
CA ASN A 4 -60.07 -35.63 26.25
C ASN A 4 -60.78 -34.30 25.94
N VAL A 5 -61.18 -33.94 24.70
CA VAL A 5 -61.73 -34.65 23.51
C VAL A 5 -63.07 -35.36 23.77
N HIS A 6 -64.11 -34.86 23.08
CA HIS A 6 -65.26 -35.53 22.43
C HIS A 6 -66.45 -34.52 22.34
N LEU A 7 -67.33 -34.44 21.34
CA LEU A 7 -67.60 -35.14 20.07
C LEU A 7 -68.58 -34.28 19.24
N ILE A 8 -68.24 -34.03 17.98
CA ILE A 8 -69.01 -34.23 16.72
C ILE A 8 -70.55 -34.02 16.75
N ASN A 9 -71.04 -33.12 15.88
CA ASN A 9 -71.96 -33.54 14.81
C ASN A 9 -71.94 -32.61 13.59
N THR A 10 -71.58 -33.21 12.46
CA THR A 10 -71.69 -32.73 11.07
C THR A 10 -73.13 -32.83 10.57
N ASN A 11 -73.63 -31.83 9.82
CA ASN A 11 -74.16 -32.03 8.47
C ASN A 11 -74.53 -30.72 7.78
N GLN A 12 -74.20 -30.69 6.48
CA GLN A 12 -74.39 -29.63 5.50
C GLN A 12 -75.85 -29.46 5.06
N THR A 13 -76.03 -28.44 4.21
CA THR A 13 -77.15 -28.10 3.30
C THR A 13 -78.23 -27.22 3.95
N ALA A 14 -78.33 -25.92 3.68
CA ALA A 14 -78.46 -25.13 2.45
C ALA A 14 -79.87 -24.50 2.38
N LEU A 15 -79.90 -23.26 1.88
CA LEU A 15 -81.01 -22.46 1.32
C LEU A 15 -81.80 -21.46 2.20
N LEU A 16 -81.80 -20.24 1.66
CA LEU A 16 -82.77 -19.12 1.75
C LEU A 16 -82.62 -18.19 2.97
N ALA A 17 -81.87 -17.09 2.84
CA ALA A 17 -82.21 -15.82 2.16
C ALA A 17 -83.30 -15.01 2.89
N HIS A 18 -82.87 -14.08 3.74
CA HIS A 18 -83.60 -12.84 4.00
C HIS A 18 -82.62 -11.66 3.97
N LEU A 19 -82.86 -10.79 2.99
CA LEU A 19 -82.19 -9.52 2.77
C LEU A 19 -82.42 -8.56 3.95
N GLU A 20 -81.36 -7.94 4.45
CA GLU A 20 -81.40 -6.57 4.95
C GLU A 20 -80.58 -5.69 4.00
N LEU A 21 -81.25 -4.68 3.46
CA LEU A 21 -80.68 -3.66 2.60
C LEU A 21 -79.70 -2.79 3.40
N THR A 22 -78.41 -2.89 3.11
CA THR A 22 -77.52 -1.73 3.16
C THR A 22 -77.29 -1.25 1.73
N VAL A 23 -77.76 -0.02 1.51
CA VAL A 23 -77.62 0.81 0.31
C VAL A 23 -76.22 0.69 -0.29
N MET A 24 -76.12 0.12 -1.50
CA MET A 24 -74.94 0.27 -2.36
C MET A 24 -74.98 1.66 -2.99
N GLU A 25 -74.02 2.52 -2.65
CA GLU A 25 -73.66 3.67 -3.49
C GLU A 25 -73.03 3.17 -4.81
N PRO A 26 -73.35 3.78 -5.97
CA PRO A 26 -72.79 3.38 -7.25
C PRO A 26 -71.48 4.14 -7.50
N THR A 27 -70.34 3.62 -7.06
CA THR A 27 -69.03 4.23 -7.37
C THR A 27 -68.00 3.18 -7.75
N ASN A 28 -68.14 2.56 -8.93
CA ASN A 28 -67.07 1.80 -9.57
C ASN A 28 -66.56 2.55 -10.82
N ALA A 29 -66.03 3.76 -10.61
CA ALA A 29 -65.17 4.42 -11.59
C ALA A 29 -63.71 4.20 -11.15
N TYR A 30 -62.97 3.37 -11.87
CA TYR A 30 -61.52 3.29 -11.70
C TYR A 30 -60.90 4.57 -12.29
N HIS A 31 -60.44 5.48 -11.43
CA HIS A 31 -59.69 6.65 -11.87
C HIS A 31 -58.37 6.20 -12.51
N ALA A 32 -58.03 6.78 -13.67
CA ALA A 32 -56.75 6.50 -14.30
C ALA A 32 -55.60 7.01 -13.43
N HIS A 33 -54.63 6.14 -13.22
CA HIS A 33 -53.47 6.41 -12.39
C HIS A 33 -52.41 7.21 -13.17
N GLN A 34 -51.57 7.91 -12.41
CA GLN A 34 -50.45 8.71 -12.93
C GLN A 34 -49.46 7.82 -13.70
N GLY A 35 -48.80 8.36 -14.73
CA GLY A 35 -47.96 7.57 -15.65
C GLY A 35 -48.54 7.59 -17.07
N GLY A 36 -48.59 6.45 -17.76
CA GLY A 36 -48.96 6.36 -19.17
C GLY A 36 -50.44 6.09 -19.45
N PHE A 37 -51.35 6.46 -18.54
CA PHE A 37 -52.76 6.06 -18.60
C PHE A 37 -53.73 7.23 -18.43
N PHE A 38 -54.87 7.14 -19.10
CA PHE A 38 -56.02 8.04 -18.93
C PHE A 38 -57.34 7.25 -18.92
N GLN A 39 -58.38 7.82 -18.35
CA GLN A 39 -59.73 7.25 -18.35
C GLN A 39 -60.76 8.34 -18.62
N ASP A 40 -61.37 8.26 -19.79
CA ASP A 40 -62.43 9.12 -20.30
C ASP A 40 -63.84 8.49 -20.17
N ASP A 41 -63.92 7.18 -19.89
CA ASP A 41 -65.18 6.42 -19.83
C ASP A 41 -65.45 5.87 -18.41
N PHE A 42 -66.47 6.42 -17.71
CA PHE A 42 -66.86 6.00 -16.35
C PHE A 42 -67.36 4.55 -16.23
N SER A 43 -67.62 3.86 -17.34
CA SER A 43 -68.17 2.50 -17.38
C SER A 43 -67.14 1.40 -17.69
N ARG A 44 -65.86 1.74 -17.85
CA ARG A 44 -64.79 0.78 -18.17
C ARG A 44 -63.87 0.54 -16.97
N LEU A 45 -63.53 -0.73 -16.75
CA LEU A 45 -62.61 -1.16 -15.69
C LEU A 45 -61.13 -1.05 -16.09
N GLU A 46 -60.82 -0.98 -17.39
CA GLU A 46 -59.46 -0.87 -17.91
C GLU A 46 -59.16 0.57 -18.34
N CYS A 47 -57.98 1.08 -17.95
CA CYS A 47 -57.49 2.41 -18.35
C CYS A 47 -56.90 2.37 -19.76
N LYS A 48 -57.11 3.43 -20.54
CA LYS A 48 -56.53 3.59 -21.88
C LYS A 48 -55.09 4.08 -21.78
N PHE A 49 -54.25 3.72 -22.75
CA PHE A 49 -52.85 4.14 -22.80
C PHE A 49 -52.72 5.48 -23.52
N CYS A 50 -51.90 6.37 -22.97
CA CYS A 50 -51.37 7.51 -23.71
C CYS A 50 -50.53 7.05 -24.92
N ASN A 51 -50.44 7.91 -25.94
CA ASN A 51 -49.60 7.69 -27.11
C ASN A 51 -48.11 7.49 -26.72
N GLN A 52 -47.33 6.92 -27.64
CA GLN A 52 -45.89 6.77 -27.40
C GLN A 52 -45.23 8.14 -27.23
N GLY A 53 -44.35 8.25 -26.23
CA GLY A 53 -43.70 9.52 -25.91
C GLY A 53 -44.61 10.54 -25.21
N THR A 54 -45.77 10.13 -24.69
CA THR A 54 -46.60 10.94 -23.80
C THR A 54 -46.89 10.26 -22.46
N PHE A 55 -47.19 11.07 -21.45
CA PHE A 55 -47.49 10.65 -20.08
C PHE A 55 -48.41 11.64 -19.38
N VAL A 56 -48.99 11.23 -18.27
CA VAL A 56 -49.79 12.05 -17.36
C VAL A 56 -49.03 12.24 -16.05
N ASN A 57 -48.92 13.50 -15.63
CA ASN A 57 -48.29 13.88 -14.39
C ASN A 57 -49.15 13.49 -13.16
N SER A 58 -48.65 13.81 -11.98
CA SER A 58 -49.08 13.43 -10.62
C SER A 58 -50.54 13.72 -10.21
N SER A 59 -51.40 14.19 -11.13
CA SER A 59 -52.85 14.37 -10.96
C SER A 59 -53.71 13.25 -11.56
N GLY A 60 -53.15 12.33 -12.36
CA GLY A 60 -53.93 11.31 -13.09
C GLY A 60 -54.67 11.91 -14.30
N GLY A 61 -55.02 11.06 -15.28
CA GLY A 61 -55.58 11.50 -16.57
C GLY A 61 -57.05 11.16 -16.70
N ASN A 62 -57.91 12.17 -16.89
CA ASN A 62 -59.35 11.98 -17.09
C ASN A 62 -59.74 12.07 -18.58
N SER A 63 -58.80 12.42 -19.45
CA SER A 63 -58.98 12.51 -20.90
C SER A 63 -57.66 12.30 -21.64
N ILE A 64 -57.73 12.06 -22.95
CA ILE A 64 -56.53 11.96 -23.80
C ILE A 64 -55.73 13.27 -23.84
N ASP A 65 -56.38 14.42 -23.64
CA ASP A 65 -55.75 15.74 -23.66
C ASP A 65 -54.86 15.98 -22.42
N ASP A 66 -55.01 15.16 -21.38
CA ASP A 66 -54.15 15.18 -20.19
C ASP A 66 -52.81 14.46 -20.41
N CYS A 67 -52.62 13.79 -21.56
CA CYS A 67 -51.35 13.15 -21.94
C CYS A 67 -50.37 14.20 -22.49
N GLU A 68 -49.44 14.63 -21.64
CA GLU A 68 -48.36 15.57 -21.96
C GLU A 68 -47.17 14.88 -22.64
N LEU A 69 -46.36 15.64 -23.39
CA LEU A 69 -45.13 15.13 -24.01
C LEU A 69 -44.09 14.76 -22.94
N CYS A 70 -43.42 13.62 -23.13
CA CYS A 70 -42.34 13.20 -22.24
C CYS A 70 -41.21 14.25 -22.19
N PRO A 71 -40.60 14.50 -21.00
CA PRO A 71 -39.54 15.48 -20.82
C PRO A 71 -38.27 15.23 -21.64
N GLU A 72 -37.39 16.22 -21.71
CA GLU A 72 -36.10 16.05 -22.39
C GLU A 72 -35.25 14.91 -21.80
N GLY A 73 -34.41 14.30 -22.65
CA GLY A 73 -33.58 13.15 -22.24
C GLY A 73 -34.33 11.82 -22.11
N THR A 74 -35.65 11.78 -22.30
CA THR A 74 -36.47 10.55 -22.28
C THR A 74 -36.62 9.90 -23.66
N ASN A 75 -37.04 8.64 -23.68
CA ASN A 75 -37.25 7.85 -24.89
C ASN A 75 -38.70 7.97 -25.39
N LEU A 76 -38.88 8.73 -26.47
CA LEU A 76 -40.19 9.02 -27.08
C LEU A 76 -40.80 7.85 -27.87
N THR A 77 -40.07 6.74 -28.06
CA THR A 77 -40.54 5.58 -28.84
C THR A 77 -41.30 4.55 -28.01
N ARG A 78 -41.40 4.75 -26.69
CA ARG A 78 -42.03 3.80 -25.75
C ARG A 78 -43.23 4.45 -25.06
N HIS A 79 -44.18 3.63 -24.65
CA HIS A 79 -45.23 4.06 -23.72
C HIS A 79 -44.65 4.22 -22.31
N ALA A 80 -45.10 5.24 -21.59
CA ALA A 80 -44.64 5.54 -20.23
C ALA A 80 -45.03 4.45 -19.20
N GLY A 81 -46.19 3.79 -19.39
CA GLY A 81 -46.69 2.78 -18.45
C GLY A 81 -46.81 3.31 -17.01
N ASN A 82 -46.76 2.44 -16.01
CA ASN A 82 -46.90 2.84 -14.60
C ASN A 82 -45.66 3.59 -14.04
N ARG A 83 -44.55 3.54 -14.78
CA ARG A 83 -43.21 4.00 -14.36
C ARG A 83 -42.84 5.40 -14.88
N ALA A 84 -43.75 6.06 -15.61
CA ALA A 84 -43.50 7.29 -16.38
C ALA A 84 -42.50 7.06 -17.53
N CYS A 85 -42.16 8.12 -18.28
CA CYS A 85 -41.29 8.02 -19.45
C CYS A 85 -39.90 7.46 -19.08
N PHE A 86 -39.38 6.53 -19.90
CA PHE A 86 -38.04 5.94 -19.72
C PHE A 86 -36.94 6.90 -20.17
N CYS A 87 -35.76 6.86 -19.56
CA CYS A 87 -34.63 7.66 -20.04
C CYS A 87 -34.02 7.07 -21.33
N LYS A 88 -33.28 7.91 -22.07
CA LYS A 88 -32.40 7.44 -23.16
C LYS A 88 -31.21 6.66 -22.56
N MET A 89 -30.53 5.86 -23.39
CA MET A 89 -29.29 5.19 -22.98
C MET A 89 -28.25 6.20 -22.47
N ASN A 90 -27.60 5.91 -21.34
CA ASN A 90 -26.66 6.78 -20.62
C ASN A 90 -27.27 8.08 -20.06
N TYR A 91 -28.59 8.13 -19.87
CA TYR A 91 -29.25 9.23 -19.17
C TYR A 91 -29.78 8.74 -17.81
N SER A 92 -29.84 9.64 -16.84
CA SER A 92 -30.34 9.36 -15.50
C SER A 92 -31.18 10.50 -14.97
N ARG A 93 -32.11 10.18 -14.07
CA ARG A 93 -32.97 11.15 -13.38
C ARG A 93 -32.93 10.95 -11.87
N ILE A 94 -33.33 12.00 -11.16
CA ILE A 94 -33.52 12.01 -9.70
C ILE A 94 -34.97 12.31 -9.30
N ASP A 95 -35.84 12.48 -10.28
CA ASP A 95 -37.29 12.60 -10.12
C ASP A 95 -37.95 11.70 -11.16
N ARG A 96 -39.03 11.01 -10.78
CA ARG A 96 -39.76 10.10 -11.66
C ARG A 96 -40.38 10.81 -12.87
N PHE A 97 -40.85 12.05 -12.77
CA PHE A 97 -41.60 12.71 -13.84
C PHE A 97 -40.87 13.89 -14.49
N GLU A 98 -39.67 14.25 -14.01
CA GLU A 98 -38.85 15.31 -14.64
C GLU A 98 -37.95 14.76 -15.77
N GLU A 99 -37.14 15.65 -16.35
CA GLU A 99 -36.15 15.37 -17.39
C GLU A 99 -35.05 14.40 -16.95
N CYS A 100 -34.50 13.68 -17.93
CA CYS A 100 -33.29 12.89 -17.72
C CYS A 100 -32.06 13.69 -18.14
N SER A 101 -31.01 13.62 -17.34
CA SER A 101 -29.72 14.28 -17.58
C SER A 101 -28.66 13.28 -18.07
N LEU A 102 -27.72 13.75 -18.88
CA LEU A 102 -26.61 12.94 -19.36
C LEU A 102 -25.73 12.45 -18.18
N CYS A 103 -25.38 11.18 -18.18
CA CYS A 103 -24.52 10.56 -17.18
C CYS A 103 -23.05 10.96 -17.40
N LEU A 104 -22.62 12.06 -16.78
CA LEU A 104 -21.27 12.62 -16.95
C LEU A 104 -20.23 12.11 -15.93
N GLY A 105 -20.62 11.29 -14.95
CA GLY A 105 -19.72 10.82 -13.91
C GLY A 105 -18.92 9.57 -14.32
N GLU A 106 -17.59 9.66 -14.27
CA GLU A 106 -16.71 8.50 -14.47
C GLU A 106 -17.02 7.39 -13.46
N GLY A 107 -17.10 6.15 -13.93
CA GLY A 107 -17.39 5.00 -13.07
C GLY A 107 -18.85 4.83 -12.66
N LEU A 108 -19.77 5.56 -13.29
CA LEU A 108 -21.20 5.38 -13.12
C LEU A 108 -21.83 4.64 -14.31
N ASN A 109 -22.82 3.82 -14.04
CA ASN A 109 -23.66 3.16 -15.04
C ASN A 109 -25.08 3.69 -14.90
N CYS A 110 -25.59 4.29 -15.97
CA CYS A 110 -26.90 4.92 -16.05
C CYS A 110 -27.81 4.23 -17.07
N SER A 111 -27.69 2.90 -17.23
CA SER A 111 -28.50 2.15 -18.19
C SER A 111 -29.96 1.97 -17.73
N GLU A 112 -30.25 2.14 -16.44
CA GLU A 112 -31.53 1.80 -15.80
C GLU A 112 -32.34 3.01 -15.30
N ASP A 113 -32.18 4.19 -15.93
CA ASP A 113 -32.77 5.50 -15.57
C ASP A 113 -32.19 6.18 -14.31
N TYR A 114 -31.35 5.52 -13.53
CA TYR A 114 -30.70 6.09 -12.34
C TYR A 114 -29.20 5.78 -12.33
N LYS A 115 -28.46 6.46 -11.46
CA LYS A 115 -27.01 6.29 -11.33
C LYS A 115 -26.72 5.06 -10.47
N SER A 116 -26.01 4.08 -11.04
CA SER A 116 -25.43 2.94 -10.32
C SER A 116 -23.90 2.94 -10.47
N LEU A 117 -23.20 2.22 -9.61
CA LEU A 117 -21.74 2.20 -9.60
C LEU A 117 -21.18 1.10 -10.51
N GLN A 118 -20.19 1.41 -11.35
CA GLN A 118 -19.47 0.43 -12.16
C GLN A 118 -18.46 -0.39 -11.34
N PRO A 119 -18.10 -1.61 -11.76
CA PRO A 119 -16.98 -2.36 -11.18
C PRO A 119 -15.67 -1.56 -11.24
N GLY A 120 -14.85 -1.65 -10.20
CA GLY A 120 -13.60 -0.91 -10.06
C GLY A 120 -13.73 0.48 -9.44
N TYR A 121 -14.95 0.96 -9.16
CA TYR A 121 -15.21 2.26 -8.56
C TYR A 121 -15.79 2.14 -7.15
N TYR A 122 -15.70 3.22 -6.38
CA TYR A 122 -16.22 3.33 -5.03
C TYR A 122 -16.76 4.74 -4.79
N TRP A 123 -17.91 4.83 -4.15
CA TRP A 123 -18.44 6.07 -3.60
C TRP A 123 -18.77 5.89 -2.13
N ASN A 124 -18.90 6.99 -1.40
CA ASN A 124 -19.25 6.95 0.01
C ASN A 124 -20.39 7.90 0.32
N TRP A 125 -21.45 7.33 0.89
CA TRP A 125 -22.67 8.01 1.26
C TRP A 125 -22.67 8.54 2.70
N SER A 126 -21.58 8.35 3.45
CA SER A 126 -21.46 8.78 4.86
C SER A 126 -21.22 10.28 5.05
N PHE A 127 -21.17 11.07 3.97
CA PHE A 127 -20.90 12.51 4.03
C PHE A 127 -22.19 13.32 4.20
N PRO A 128 -22.11 14.49 4.86
CA PRO A 128 -23.27 15.35 5.02
C PRO A 128 -23.81 15.79 3.65
N GLY A 129 -25.13 15.75 3.50
CA GLY A 129 -25.82 16.09 2.26
C GLY A 129 -26.13 14.90 1.34
N ALA A 130 -25.71 13.68 1.68
CA ALA A 130 -26.06 12.45 0.95
C ALA A 130 -26.75 11.44 1.89
N ASN A 131 -27.71 10.66 1.36
CA ASN A 131 -28.38 9.60 2.10
C ASN A 131 -28.68 8.40 1.20
N VAL A 132 -27.96 7.30 1.44
CA VAL A 132 -28.10 6.08 0.64
C VAL A 132 -29.46 5.42 0.80
N THR A 133 -30.08 5.50 1.98
CA THR A 133 -31.37 4.86 2.24
C THR A 133 -32.48 5.57 1.48
N GLU A 134 -32.44 6.91 1.44
CA GLU A 134 -33.40 7.71 0.67
C GLU A 134 -33.22 7.49 -0.84
N TYR A 135 -31.97 7.42 -1.32
CA TYR A 135 -31.68 7.12 -2.71
C TYR A 135 -32.09 5.68 -3.09
N SER A 136 -31.82 4.70 -2.24
CA SER A 136 -32.24 3.31 -2.40
C SER A 136 -33.77 3.20 -2.48
N ASN A 137 -34.49 3.90 -1.60
CA ASN A 137 -35.95 3.97 -1.66
C ASN A 137 -36.43 4.61 -2.98
N PHE A 138 -35.83 5.72 -3.40
CA PHE A 138 -36.14 6.33 -4.69
C PHE A 138 -35.96 5.32 -5.84
N VAL A 139 -34.86 4.56 -5.86
CA VAL A 139 -34.59 3.56 -6.91
C VAL A 139 -35.56 2.37 -6.82
N LEU A 140 -35.87 1.85 -5.63
CA LEU A 140 -36.88 0.80 -5.44
C LEU A 140 -38.23 1.22 -6.01
N HIS A 141 -38.67 2.43 -5.67
CA HIS A 141 -39.92 2.96 -6.16
C HIS A 141 -39.83 3.27 -7.65
N LEU A 142 -38.72 3.81 -8.15
CA LEU A 142 -38.54 4.07 -9.57
C LEU A 142 -38.65 2.79 -10.39
N CYS A 143 -38.11 1.66 -9.92
CA CYS A 143 -38.19 0.36 -10.59
C CYS A 143 -39.55 -0.34 -10.41
N ASN A 144 -40.43 0.15 -9.55
CA ASN A 144 -41.71 -0.48 -9.26
C ASN A 144 -42.79 -0.04 -10.27
N ASP A 145 -43.37 -1.02 -10.95
CA ASP A 145 -44.44 -0.85 -11.94
C ASP A 145 -45.86 -0.89 -11.33
N SER A 146 -46.00 -0.82 -10.00
CA SER A 146 -47.32 -0.84 -9.34
C SER A 146 -48.08 0.49 -9.47
N LEU A 147 -49.42 0.41 -9.55
CA LEU A 147 -50.34 1.55 -9.66
C LEU A 147 -50.32 2.51 -8.45
N SER A 148 -49.91 2.03 -7.27
CA SER A 148 -49.77 2.83 -6.06
C SER A 148 -48.30 3.14 -5.79
N PHE A 149 -47.91 4.41 -5.84
CA PHE A 149 -46.56 4.83 -5.45
C PHE A 149 -46.62 5.91 -4.37
N ASN A 150 -45.59 5.93 -3.52
CA ASN A 150 -45.49 6.90 -2.45
C ASN A 150 -44.99 8.25 -3.00
N LYS A 151 -45.79 9.31 -2.85
CA LYS A 151 -45.42 10.67 -3.31
C LYS A 151 -44.12 11.16 -2.64
N SER A 152 -43.83 10.73 -1.41
CA SER A 152 -42.62 11.12 -0.68
C SER A 152 -41.32 10.55 -1.26
N SER A 153 -41.38 9.53 -2.12
CA SER A 153 -40.22 8.91 -2.77
C SER A 153 -40.20 9.12 -4.28
N GLN A 154 -40.98 10.08 -4.79
CA GLN A 154 -41.01 10.47 -6.20
C GLN A 154 -39.68 11.12 -6.64
N ARG A 155 -39.07 11.89 -5.73
CA ARG A 155 -37.89 12.69 -5.96
C ARG A 155 -36.84 12.43 -4.89
N TYR A 156 -35.58 12.38 -5.30
CA TYR A 156 -34.42 12.43 -4.42
C TYR A 156 -33.92 13.88 -4.35
N HIS A 157 -33.90 14.47 -3.15
CA HIS A 157 -33.59 15.90 -2.95
C HIS A 157 -32.15 16.17 -2.53
N LEU A 158 -31.38 15.12 -2.23
CA LEU A 158 -30.04 15.21 -1.68
C LEU A 158 -28.96 15.08 -2.76
N LEU A 159 -27.70 15.23 -2.36
CA LEU A 159 -26.56 15.12 -3.25
C LEU A 159 -26.18 13.65 -3.47
N ILE A 160 -25.63 13.35 -4.65
CA ILE A 160 -25.08 12.04 -5.00
C ILE A 160 -23.56 12.15 -4.94
N PRO A 161 -22.86 11.29 -4.17
CA PRO A 161 -21.42 11.33 -4.06
C PRO A 161 -20.74 10.96 -5.39
N LYS A 162 -19.61 11.58 -5.65
CA LYS A 162 -18.75 11.28 -6.80
C LYS A 162 -18.14 9.88 -6.65
N ALA A 163 -18.10 9.15 -7.75
CA ALA A 163 -17.40 7.87 -7.83
C ALA A 163 -15.88 8.08 -7.97
N HIS A 164 -15.11 7.22 -7.31
CA HIS A 164 -13.66 7.23 -7.32
C HIS A 164 -13.12 5.86 -7.73
N GLU A 165 -12.11 5.82 -8.60
CA GLU A 165 -11.46 4.57 -8.97
C GLU A 165 -10.73 3.97 -7.76
N CYS A 166 -10.89 2.66 -7.58
CA CYS A 166 -10.25 1.93 -6.51
C CYS A 166 -8.78 1.66 -6.83
N PRO A 167 -7.87 1.68 -5.83
CA PRO A 167 -6.45 1.39 -6.04
C PRO A 167 -6.20 0.03 -6.69
N GLN A 168 -7.13 -0.90 -6.51
CA GLN A 168 -7.18 -2.19 -7.19
C GLN A 168 -8.58 -2.35 -7.77
N ARG A 169 -8.69 -2.49 -9.10
CA ARG A 169 -10.01 -2.66 -9.73
C ARG A 169 -10.78 -3.87 -9.19
N HIS A 170 -10.09 -4.95 -8.81
CA HIS A 170 -10.71 -6.16 -8.30
C HIS A 170 -11.17 -6.08 -6.83
N SER A 171 -10.78 -5.07 -6.05
CA SER A 171 -11.29 -4.91 -4.67
C SER A 171 -12.73 -4.39 -4.67
N CYS A 172 -13.07 -3.57 -5.67
CA CYS A 172 -14.39 -2.99 -5.89
C CYS A 172 -15.15 -3.80 -6.93
N GLU A 173 -15.78 -4.87 -6.46
CA GLU A 173 -16.49 -5.81 -7.31
C GLU A 173 -17.83 -5.25 -7.82
N ASN A 174 -18.56 -4.54 -6.95
CA ASN A 174 -19.86 -3.90 -7.26
C ASN A 174 -20.88 -4.81 -7.98
N ARG A 175 -20.89 -6.10 -7.65
CA ARG A 175 -21.87 -7.06 -8.18
C ARG A 175 -23.28 -6.66 -7.75
N GLY A 176 -24.17 -6.48 -8.70
CA GLY A 176 -25.56 -6.11 -8.40
C GLY A 176 -25.75 -4.66 -7.96
N SER A 177 -24.78 -3.76 -8.19
CA SER A 177 -24.88 -2.32 -7.88
C SER A 177 -26.06 -1.61 -8.57
N PHE A 178 -26.62 -2.20 -9.63
CA PHE A 178 -27.88 -1.80 -10.28
C PHE A 178 -29.13 -2.26 -9.49
N THR A 179 -28.99 -2.82 -8.29
CA THR A 179 -30.14 -3.13 -7.43
C THR A 179 -30.16 -2.12 -6.29
N ALA A 180 -31.34 -1.72 -5.86
CA ALA A 180 -31.46 -0.73 -4.80
C ALA A 180 -30.84 -1.21 -3.47
N GLU A 181 -30.83 -2.51 -3.20
CA GLU A 181 -30.20 -3.09 -2.01
C GLU A 181 -28.67 -2.92 -2.01
N ASN A 182 -28.02 -3.02 -3.18
CA ASN A 182 -26.56 -2.97 -3.31
C ASN A 182 -26.05 -1.67 -3.94
N ILE A 183 -26.88 -0.63 -4.00
CA ILE A 183 -26.54 0.65 -4.64
C ILE A 183 -25.42 1.40 -3.92
N SER A 184 -25.15 1.08 -2.65
CA SER A 184 -24.00 1.62 -1.92
C SER A 184 -22.65 1.15 -2.49
N GLY A 185 -22.65 0.11 -3.33
CA GLY A 185 -21.45 -0.60 -3.77
C GLY A 185 -21.09 -1.72 -2.79
N ASN A 186 -20.45 -2.76 -3.31
CA ASN A 186 -19.97 -3.90 -2.52
C ASN A 186 -18.51 -4.24 -2.87
N CYS A 187 -17.84 -4.80 -1.88
CA CYS A 187 -16.45 -5.19 -1.96
C CYS A 187 -16.31 -6.69 -2.17
N LYS A 188 -15.18 -7.08 -2.76
CA LYS A 188 -14.74 -8.47 -2.76
C LYS A 188 -14.43 -8.94 -1.33
N ASP A 189 -14.66 -10.23 -1.07
CA ASP A 189 -14.37 -10.86 0.21
C ASP A 189 -12.94 -10.59 0.71
N GLY A 190 -12.83 -10.26 2.00
CA GLY A 190 -11.56 -9.95 2.67
C GLY A 190 -11.11 -8.50 2.55
N TYR A 191 -11.79 -7.66 1.76
CA TYR A 191 -11.54 -6.23 1.65
C TYR A 191 -12.54 -5.39 2.45
N ARG A 192 -12.10 -4.22 2.92
CA ARG A 192 -12.90 -3.26 3.70
C ARG A 192 -12.27 -1.87 3.70
N GLY A 193 -12.95 -0.91 4.34
CA GLY A 193 -12.45 0.45 4.52
C GLY A 193 -12.67 1.33 3.28
N TRP A 194 -12.12 2.54 3.29
CA TRP A 194 -12.26 3.48 2.18
C TRP A 194 -11.65 2.92 0.88
N LEU A 195 -12.34 3.06 -0.26
CA LEU A 195 -11.97 2.46 -1.57
C LEU A 195 -11.74 0.93 -1.51
N PHE A 196 -12.26 0.27 -0.47
CA PHE A 196 -11.99 -1.14 -0.16
C PHE A 196 -10.48 -1.46 -0.17
N SER A 197 -9.66 -0.56 0.37
CA SER A 197 -8.20 -0.65 0.28
C SER A 197 -7.55 -1.47 1.41
N LYS A 198 -8.31 -1.93 2.41
CA LYS A 198 -7.77 -2.64 3.58
C LYS A 198 -8.26 -4.06 3.68
N CYS A 199 -7.46 -4.89 4.33
CA CYS A 199 -7.88 -6.24 4.67
C CYS A 199 -8.76 -6.29 5.92
N GLN A 200 -9.71 -7.22 5.90
CA GLN A 200 -10.55 -7.59 7.03
C GLN A 200 -9.73 -8.29 8.14
N SER A 201 -10.32 -8.53 9.32
CA SER A 201 -9.61 -9.10 10.47
C SER A 201 -9.04 -10.51 10.22
N SER A 202 -9.68 -11.33 9.40
CA SER A 202 -9.22 -12.67 9.03
C SER A 202 -8.27 -12.70 7.82
N TYR A 203 -7.84 -11.55 7.31
CA TYR A 203 -7.02 -11.43 6.11
C TYR A 203 -5.79 -10.56 6.37
N TYR A 204 -4.68 -10.85 5.70
CA TYR A 204 -3.46 -10.03 5.73
C TYR A 204 -3.07 -9.61 4.30
N SER A 205 -2.28 -8.54 4.20
CA SER A 205 -1.93 -7.93 2.91
C SER A 205 -0.56 -8.40 2.41
N ILE A 206 -0.50 -8.89 1.17
CA ILE A 206 0.73 -9.13 0.39
C ILE A 206 0.58 -8.41 -0.95
N LEU A 207 1.54 -7.56 -1.34
CA LEU A 207 1.49 -6.80 -2.60
C LEU A 207 0.14 -6.08 -2.81
N ASN A 208 -0.42 -5.55 -1.71
CA ASN A 208 -1.74 -4.92 -1.64
C ASN A 208 -2.96 -5.86 -1.85
N ILE A 209 -2.76 -7.15 -2.08
CA ILE A 209 -3.83 -8.16 -2.15
C ILE A 209 -4.13 -8.71 -0.76
N CYS A 210 -5.42 -8.93 -0.45
CA CYS A 210 -5.86 -9.52 0.81
C CYS A 210 -5.97 -11.05 0.70
N ILE A 211 -5.24 -11.76 1.56
CA ILE A 211 -5.17 -13.23 1.60
C ILE A 211 -5.64 -13.70 2.99
N PRO A 212 -6.43 -14.79 3.09
CA PRO A 212 -6.90 -15.29 4.38
C PRO A 212 -5.73 -15.74 5.27
N CYS A 213 -5.83 -15.45 6.56
CA CYS A 213 -4.85 -15.86 7.55
C CYS A 213 -4.83 -17.39 7.71
N PRO A 214 -3.65 -18.03 7.75
CA PRO A 214 -3.55 -19.45 8.04
C PRO A 214 -3.83 -19.74 9.52
N ASN A 215 -4.03 -21.02 9.86
CA ASN A 215 -4.24 -21.45 11.25
C ASN A 215 -3.06 -21.05 12.14
N ARG A 216 -3.36 -20.63 13.38
CA ARG A 216 -2.36 -20.14 14.35
C ARG A 216 -1.19 -21.09 14.58
N VAL A 217 -1.42 -22.41 14.50
CA VAL A 217 -0.37 -23.44 14.65
C VAL A 217 0.69 -23.33 13.56
N TRP A 218 0.28 -23.14 12.30
CA TRP A 218 1.22 -22.98 11.18
C TRP A 218 2.07 -21.72 11.34
N ILE A 219 1.49 -20.63 11.84
CA ILE A 219 2.23 -19.38 12.06
C ILE A 219 3.28 -19.56 13.17
N ILE A 220 2.94 -20.26 14.26
CA ILE A 220 3.89 -20.55 15.35
C ILE A 220 5.03 -21.44 14.83
N LEU A 221 4.71 -22.47 14.04
CA LEU A 221 5.70 -23.35 13.43
C LEU A 221 6.64 -22.59 12.48
N GLU A 222 6.13 -21.65 11.68
CA GLU A 222 6.95 -20.78 10.84
C GLU A 222 7.89 -19.90 11.67
N ILE A 223 7.41 -19.27 12.75
CA ILE A 223 8.26 -18.44 13.62
C ILE A 223 9.35 -19.29 14.27
N ILE A 224 9.01 -20.48 14.79
CA ILE A 224 9.98 -21.41 15.37
C ILE A 224 10.99 -21.84 14.30
N GLY A 225 10.52 -22.19 13.09
CA GLY A 225 11.39 -22.58 11.98
C GLY A 225 12.39 -21.48 11.61
N ILE A 226 11.94 -20.22 11.54
CA ILE A 226 12.81 -19.07 11.25
C ILE A 226 13.78 -18.81 12.41
N PHE A 227 13.33 -18.94 13.66
CA PHE A 227 14.20 -18.80 14.82
C PHE A 227 15.29 -19.87 14.84
N VAL A 228 14.93 -21.13 14.62
CA VAL A 228 15.86 -22.26 14.53
C VAL A 228 16.83 -22.07 13.37
N LEU A 229 16.36 -21.62 12.20
CA LEU A 229 17.20 -21.31 11.06
C LEU A 229 18.16 -20.15 11.36
N GLY A 230 17.70 -19.10 12.03
CA GLY A 230 18.53 -17.97 12.46
C GLY A 230 19.62 -18.40 13.45
N VAL A 231 19.28 -19.22 14.45
CA VAL A 231 20.24 -19.79 15.40
C VAL A 231 21.22 -20.73 14.68
N GLY A 232 20.73 -21.57 13.77
CA GLY A 232 21.56 -22.46 12.95
C GLY A 232 22.57 -21.70 12.10
N LEU A 233 22.14 -20.64 11.41
CA LEU A 233 23.01 -19.74 10.67
C LEU A 233 24.03 -19.05 11.57
N TYR A 234 23.61 -18.57 12.74
CA TYR A 234 24.52 -17.96 13.72
C TYR A 234 25.60 -18.94 14.18
N VAL A 235 25.20 -20.15 14.57
CA VAL A 235 26.12 -21.22 15.00
C VAL A 235 27.05 -21.61 13.84
N PHE A 236 26.54 -21.71 12.61
CA PHE A 236 27.35 -22.00 11.42
C PHE A 236 28.39 -20.91 11.15
N ILE A 237 28.00 -19.62 11.23
CA ILE A 237 28.92 -18.49 11.07
C ILE A 237 29.98 -18.50 12.18
N MET A 238 29.59 -18.77 13.43
CA MET A 238 30.51 -18.88 14.55
C MET A 238 31.46 -20.08 14.42
N TRP A 239 30.98 -21.21 13.91
CA TRP A 239 31.77 -22.40 13.64
C TRP A 239 32.78 -22.17 12.52
N GLN A 240 32.34 -21.58 11.40
CA GLN A 240 33.19 -21.15 10.29
C GLN A 240 34.27 -20.17 10.77
N ASN A 241 33.90 -19.17 11.59
CA ASN A 241 34.85 -18.22 12.20
C ASN A 241 35.88 -18.90 13.09
N LYS A 242 35.47 -19.88 13.90
CA LYS A 242 36.38 -20.67 14.73
C LYS A 242 37.32 -21.52 13.88
N ARG A 243 36.81 -22.11 12.78
CA ARG A 243 37.60 -22.94 11.86
C ARG A 243 38.62 -22.11 11.09
N HIS A 244 38.23 -20.94 10.56
CA HIS A 244 39.13 -20.03 9.86
C HIS A 244 40.24 -19.47 10.76
N LYS A 245 39.90 -19.04 11.99
CA LYS A 245 40.90 -18.58 12.98
C LYS A 245 41.95 -19.64 13.34
N LYS A 246 41.61 -20.93 13.22
CA LYS A 246 42.52 -22.04 13.52
C LYS A 246 43.51 -22.31 12.39
N TYR A 247 43.19 -21.89 11.16
CA TYR A 247 43.97 -22.24 9.96
C TYR A 247 44.76 -21.07 9.38
N ASN A 248 44.19 -19.86 9.31
CA ASN A 248 44.83 -18.68 8.71
C ASN A 248 44.75 -17.46 9.65
N THR A 249 45.87 -17.11 10.27
CA THR A 249 45.98 -16.02 11.27
C THR A 249 45.98 -14.61 10.65
N ASN A 250 46.23 -14.49 9.34
CA ASN A 250 46.38 -13.22 8.61
C ASN A 250 45.32 -12.98 7.51
N GLU A 251 44.33 -13.85 7.36
CA GLU A 251 43.38 -13.75 6.25
C GLU A 251 42.03 -13.14 6.66
N ARG A 252 41.38 -12.44 5.72
CA ARG A 252 40.15 -11.62 5.86
C ARG A 252 39.10 -12.24 6.79
N SER A 253 38.39 -11.38 7.53
CA SER A 253 37.29 -11.84 8.38
C SER A 253 36.13 -12.35 7.52
N LEU A 254 35.57 -13.52 7.86
CA LEU A 254 34.43 -14.09 7.13
C LEU A 254 33.20 -13.19 7.14
N VAL A 255 33.08 -12.31 8.13
CA VAL A 255 32.02 -11.30 8.20
C VAL A 255 32.09 -10.39 6.98
N ASP A 256 33.29 -10.06 6.50
CA ASP A 256 33.48 -9.15 5.40
C ASP A 256 33.15 -9.81 4.05
N LYS A 257 33.57 -11.08 3.88
CA LYS A 257 33.24 -11.89 2.70
C LYS A 257 31.75 -12.22 2.61
N ILE A 258 31.08 -12.47 3.73
CA ILE A 258 29.63 -12.73 3.75
C ILE A 258 28.85 -11.42 3.58
N SER A 259 29.30 -10.33 4.22
CA SER A 259 28.70 -8.99 4.10
C SER A 259 28.66 -8.51 2.66
N SER A 260 29.71 -8.78 1.87
CA SER A 260 29.73 -8.41 0.45
C SER A 260 28.67 -9.15 -0.37
N GLN A 261 28.56 -10.47 -0.21
CA GLN A 261 27.60 -11.29 -0.95
C GLN A 261 26.16 -10.97 -0.56
N VAL A 262 25.89 -10.79 0.73
CA VAL A 262 24.56 -10.42 1.24
C VAL A 262 24.13 -9.05 0.71
N LYS A 263 25.03 -8.06 0.65
CA LYS A 263 24.70 -6.73 0.08
C LYS A 263 24.36 -6.78 -1.41
N ILE A 264 25.07 -7.61 -2.19
CA ILE A 264 24.80 -7.78 -3.62
C ILE A 264 23.43 -8.43 -3.82
N ALA A 265 23.17 -9.53 -3.11
CA ALA A 265 21.88 -10.22 -3.16
C ALA A 265 20.73 -9.30 -2.73
N LEU A 266 20.87 -8.60 -1.59
CA LEU A 266 19.89 -7.62 -1.13
C LEU A 266 19.70 -6.49 -2.14
N GLY A 267 20.77 -5.96 -2.72
CA GLY A 267 20.70 -4.90 -3.72
C GLY A 267 19.94 -5.32 -4.97
N PHE A 268 20.14 -6.55 -5.45
CA PHE A 268 19.42 -7.10 -6.59
C PHE A 268 17.93 -7.29 -6.29
N TYR A 269 17.59 -8.02 -5.23
CA TYR A 269 16.19 -8.31 -4.91
C TYR A 269 15.41 -7.08 -4.48
N GLN A 270 16.05 -6.07 -3.89
CA GLN A 270 15.41 -4.78 -3.61
C GLN A 270 15.01 -4.05 -4.90
N VAL A 271 15.90 -3.98 -5.91
CA VAL A 271 15.58 -3.34 -7.20
C VAL A 271 14.48 -4.10 -7.93
N VAL A 272 14.55 -5.43 -7.94
CA VAL A 272 13.52 -6.27 -8.56
C VAL A 272 12.18 -6.11 -7.82
N GLY A 273 12.17 -6.13 -6.49
CA GLY A 273 10.96 -5.91 -5.69
C GLY A 273 10.31 -4.56 -5.94
N GLU A 274 11.10 -3.49 -5.99
CA GLU A 274 10.62 -2.14 -6.33
C GLU A 274 10.03 -2.08 -7.75
N LEU A 275 10.60 -2.83 -8.70
CA LEU A 275 10.05 -2.95 -10.06
C LEU A 275 8.73 -3.73 -10.05
N PHE A 276 8.60 -4.82 -9.30
CA PHE A 276 7.34 -5.56 -9.19
C PHE A 276 6.23 -4.75 -8.50
N GLU A 277 6.57 -3.98 -7.45
CA GLU A 277 5.65 -3.01 -6.83
C GLU A 277 5.35 -1.79 -7.74
N SER A 278 6.05 -1.62 -8.86
CA SER A 278 5.75 -0.54 -9.82
C SER A 278 4.68 -0.93 -10.85
N PHE A 279 4.41 -2.23 -11.02
CA PHE A 279 3.48 -2.78 -11.99
C PHE A 279 2.14 -3.19 -11.36
N HIS A 280 1.54 -2.29 -10.57
CA HIS A 280 0.25 -2.57 -9.89
C HIS A 280 -0.94 -2.76 -10.83
N ASP A 281 -0.87 -2.24 -12.05
CA ASP A 281 -1.95 -2.34 -13.04
C ASP A 281 -1.95 -3.69 -13.78
N ILE A 282 -0.87 -4.47 -13.66
CA ILE A 282 -0.73 -5.76 -14.32
C ILE A 282 -1.13 -6.83 -13.31
N THR A 283 -2.30 -7.44 -13.52
CA THR A 283 -2.69 -8.64 -12.76
C THR A 283 -1.74 -9.78 -13.15
N TRP A 284 -0.72 -10.02 -12.33
CA TRP A 284 0.23 -11.10 -12.54
C TRP A 284 -0.49 -12.45 -12.44
N VAL A 285 -0.72 -13.10 -13.59
CA VAL A 285 -1.37 -14.42 -13.65
C VAL A 285 -0.29 -15.52 -13.65
N GLY A 286 -0.55 -16.62 -12.93
CA GLY A 286 0.27 -17.83 -12.99
C GLY A 286 1.65 -17.73 -12.31
N PRO A 287 2.75 -18.19 -12.94
CA PRO A 287 4.08 -18.29 -12.31
C PRO A 287 4.67 -16.97 -11.80
N LEU A 288 4.30 -15.85 -12.42
CA LEU A 288 4.80 -14.52 -12.06
C LEU A 288 4.28 -14.06 -10.70
N LYS A 289 3.10 -14.54 -10.27
CA LYS A 289 2.57 -14.28 -8.92
C LYS A 289 3.45 -14.94 -7.85
N ILE A 290 3.83 -16.20 -8.09
CA ILE A 290 4.73 -16.96 -7.19
C ILE A 290 6.09 -16.28 -7.12
N LEU A 291 6.61 -15.81 -8.25
CA LEU A 291 7.87 -15.07 -8.30
C LEU A 291 7.79 -13.76 -7.51
N GLY A 292 6.70 -12.99 -7.66
CA GLY A 292 6.46 -11.78 -6.87
C GLY A 292 6.39 -12.05 -5.35
N GLU A 293 5.69 -13.10 -4.94
CA GLU A 293 5.63 -13.52 -3.53
C GLU A 293 7.01 -13.90 -2.98
N LEU A 294 7.83 -14.59 -3.78
CA LEU A 294 9.21 -14.97 -3.42
C LEU A 294 10.14 -13.76 -3.35
N ILE A 295 10.00 -12.79 -4.26
CA ILE A 295 10.78 -11.54 -4.26
C ILE A 295 10.47 -10.71 -3.00
N VAL A 296 9.20 -10.62 -2.60
CA VAL A 296 8.76 -9.90 -1.40
C VAL A 296 9.35 -10.52 -0.13
N PHE A 297 9.46 -11.86 -0.07
CA PHE A 297 10.14 -12.55 1.02
C PHE A 297 11.65 -12.21 1.06
N LEU A 298 12.30 -12.18 -0.10
CA LEU A 298 13.74 -11.87 -0.22
C LEU A 298 14.09 -10.39 0.01
N GLN A 299 13.12 -9.47 -0.04
CA GLN A 299 13.33 -8.04 0.23
C GLN A 299 13.63 -7.74 1.72
N VAL A 300 13.57 -8.74 2.61
CA VAL A 300 13.82 -8.60 4.06
C VAL A 300 12.89 -7.56 4.69
N ASN A 301 11.67 -7.42 4.16
CA ASN A 301 10.60 -6.67 4.83
C ASN A 301 9.97 -7.57 5.93
N ILE A 302 10.83 -8.01 6.86
CA ILE A 302 10.57 -9.05 7.87
C ILE A 302 9.28 -8.76 8.65
N LEU A 303 9.05 -7.48 9.00
CA LEU A 303 7.89 -7.07 9.79
C LEU A 303 6.55 -7.26 9.05
N ARG A 304 6.53 -7.05 7.72
CA ARG A 304 5.32 -7.14 6.91
C ARG A 304 5.02 -8.57 6.46
N VAL A 305 6.08 -9.34 6.15
CA VAL A 305 5.95 -10.67 5.52
C VAL A 305 6.02 -11.82 6.53
N ILE A 306 6.94 -11.76 7.50
CA ILE A 306 7.26 -12.91 8.35
C ILE A 306 6.39 -12.96 9.62
N ILE A 307 6.22 -11.82 10.30
CA ILE A 307 5.57 -11.81 11.62
C ILE A 307 4.03 -11.76 11.51
N ARG A 308 3.47 -11.37 10.35
CA ARG A 308 2.01 -11.23 10.07
C ARG A 308 1.20 -10.89 11.33
N PRO A 309 1.53 -9.79 12.05
CA PRO A 309 1.05 -9.58 13.41
C PRO A 309 -0.47 -9.44 13.51
N HIS A 310 -1.11 -9.02 12.42
CA HIS A 310 -2.56 -8.93 12.30
C HIS A 310 -3.27 -10.28 12.46
N CYS A 311 -2.64 -11.40 12.07
CA CYS A 311 -3.22 -12.75 12.23
C CYS A 311 -3.12 -13.29 13.67
N TYR A 312 -2.31 -12.68 14.55
CA TYR A 312 -2.18 -13.06 15.96
C TYR A 312 -3.24 -12.41 16.84
N SER A 313 -3.45 -11.11 16.64
CA SER A 313 -4.43 -10.32 17.39
C SER A 313 -4.82 -9.08 16.60
N GLU A 314 -6.10 -8.76 16.59
CA GLU A 314 -6.61 -7.53 15.98
C GLU A 314 -6.02 -6.26 16.65
N LYS A 315 -5.56 -6.37 17.90
CA LYS A 315 -4.90 -5.27 18.63
C LYS A 315 -3.47 -5.01 18.17
N LEU A 316 -2.82 -5.98 17.51
CA LEU A 316 -1.46 -5.85 16.96
C LEU A 316 -1.47 -5.28 15.53
N LYS A 317 -2.45 -4.42 15.23
CA LYS A 317 -2.56 -3.77 13.91
C LYS A 317 -1.39 -2.80 13.71
N LEU A 318 -0.41 -3.21 12.89
CA LEU A 318 0.69 -2.37 12.44
C LEU A 318 0.19 -1.29 11.47
N ASN A 319 -0.41 -0.23 12.01
CA ASN A 319 -0.78 0.97 11.26
C ASN A 319 0.47 1.80 10.92
N SER A 320 0.43 2.65 9.90
CA SER A 320 1.52 3.52 9.46
C SER A 320 2.12 4.36 10.62
N LYS A 321 1.28 4.79 11.58
CA LYS A 321 1.73 5.47 12.81
C LYS A 321 2.62 4.59 13.69
N VAL A 322 2.20 3.34 13.92
CA VAL A 322 2.91 2.38 14.77
C VAL A 322 4.20 1.95 14.09
N GLN A 323 4.15 1.70 12.78
CA GLN A 323 5.34 1.39 11.96
C GLN A 323 6.38 2.51 12.07
N PHE A 324 5.95 3.78 12.02
CA PHE A 324 6.86 4.92 12.21
C PHE A 324 7.49 4.98 13.60
N ILE A 325 6.74 4.73 14.66
CA ILE A 325 7.27 4.70 16.03
C ILE A 325 8.31 3.57 16.20
N ILE A 326 8.00 2.38 15.69
CA ILE A 326 8.93 1.24 15.69
C ILE A 326 10.21 1.61 14.93
N SER A 327 10.06 2.18 13.74
CA SER A 327 11.17 2.63 12.88
C SER A 327 12.07 3.65 13.59
N LEU A 328 11.48 4.62 14.31
CA LEU A 328 12.22 5.62 15.07
C LEU A 328 12.96 5.03 16.27
N SER A 329 12.36 4.05 16.95
CA SER A 329 12.93 3.40 18.13
C SER A 329 13.99 2.36 17.79
N PHE A 330 13.94 1.79 16.57
CA PHE A 330 14.80 0.68 16.16
C PHE A 330 16.31 0.98 16.24
N PRO A 331 16.83 2.13 15.79
CA PRO A 331 18.24 2.46 15.93
C PRO A 331 18.71 2.52 17.39
N PHE A 332 17.90 3.11 18.28
CA PHE A 332 18.20 3.18 19.71
C PHE A 332 18.17 1.79 20.35
N GLY A 333 17.20 0.95 19.96
CA GLY A 333 17.09 -0.43 20.40
C GLY A 333 18.32 -1.28 20.03
N ILE A 334 18.86 -1.10 18.82
CA ILE A 334 20.12 -1.74 18.39
C ILE A 334 21.26 -1.37 19.34
N PHE A 335 21.54 -0.07 19.51
CA PHE A 335 22.65 0.36 20.35
C PHE A 335 22.49 -0.06 21.80
N LEU A 336 21.26 0.03 22.35
CA LEU A 336 20.96 -0.40 23.71
C LEU A 336 21.20 -1.91 23.89
N SER A 337 20.74 -2.73 22.95
CA SER A 337 20.92 -4.19 22.98
C SER A 337 22.41 -4.58 22.96
N PHE A 338 23.20 -4.00 22.04
CA PHE A 338 24.64 -4.27 21.97
C PHE A 338 25.40 -3.74 23.20
N ALA A 339 24.99 -2.59 23.76
CA ALA A 339 25.57 -2.06 24.98
C ALA A 339 25.29 -2.97 26.19
N LEU A 340 24.05 -3.43 26.37
CA LEU A 340 23.68 -4.37 27.42
C LEU A 340 24.49 -5.67 27.30
N PHE A 341 24.61 -6.23 26.09
CA PHE A 341 25.43 -7.40 25.84
C PHE A 341 26.91 -7.17 26.21
N TYR A 342 27.48 -6.02 25.84
CA TYR A 342 28.85 -5.65 26.22
C TYR A 342 29.02 -5.59 27.75
N TYR A 343 28.07 -5.00 28.48
CA TYR A 343 28.13 -4.91 29.94
C TYR A 343 28.02 -6.29 30.60
N VAL A 344 27.07 -7.13 30.16
CA VAL A 344 26.93 -8.51 30.66
C VAL A 344 28.21 -9.30 30.42
N TRP A 345 28.77 -9.22 29.22
CA TRP A 345 30.01 -9.92 28.88
C TRP A 345 31.22 -9.38 29.65
N LYS A 346 31.28 -8.07 29.88
CA LYS A 346 32.31 -7.43 30.72
C LYS A 346 32.25 -7.94 32.16
N ILE A 347 31.05 -8.08 32.71
CA ILE A 347 30.85 -8.64 34.05
C ILE A 347 31.29 -10.11 34.08
N TYR A 348 30.85 -10.91 33.11
CA TYR A 348 31.23 -12.32 32.98
C TYR A 348 32.76 -12.51 32.93
N LEU A 349 33.47 -11.74 32.10
CA LEU A 349 34.93 -11.80 32.01
C LEU A 349 35.63 -11.35 33.30
N LYS A 350 35.09 -10.33 34.00
CA LYS A 350 35.65 -9.86 35.28
C LYS A 350 35.55 -10.93 36.37
N TYR A 351 34.45 -11.70 36.39
CA TYR A 351 34.27 -12.80 37.34
C TYR A 351 35.07 -14.05 36.95
N GLY A 352 35.15 -14.40 35.66
CA GLY A 352 35.85 -15.60 35.20
C GLY A 352 37.39 -15.49 35.14
N PHE A 353 37.95 -14.29 34.94
CA PHE A 353 39.39 -14.07 34.74
C PHE A 353 39.93 -12.98 35.69
N ARG A 354 39.75 -13.17 37.00
CA ARG A 354 40.09 -12.18 38.03
C ARG A 354 41.58 -11.75 38.05
N ASN A 355 42.50 -12.62 37.60
CA ASN A 355 43.95 -12.40 37.67
C ASN A 355 44.62 -12.02 36.33
N ALA A 356 43.90 -11.97 35.20
CA ALA A 356 44.48 -11.77 33.86
C ALA A 356 44.04 -10.45 33.20
N ILE A 357 44.34 -9.31 33.84
CA ILE A 357 43.85 -7.97 33.46
C ILE A 357 44.17 -7.61 32.00
N VAL A 358 45.40 -7.87 31.54
CA VAL A 358 45.85 -7.53 30.18
C VAL A 358 45.06 -8.30 29.11
N GLN A 359 44.87 -9.62 29.30
CA GLN A 359 44.11 -10.46 28.37
C GLN A 359 42.61 -10.10 28.35
N VAL A 360 42.06 -9.67 29.50
CA VAL A 360 40.67 -9.19 29.59
C VAL A 360 40.50 -7.89 28.81
N PHE A 361 41.44 -6.95 28.91
CA PHE A 361 41.38 -5.67 28.20
C PHE A 361 41.39 -5.86 26.67
N GLU A 362 42.28 -6.70 26.16
CA GLU A 362 42.38 -6.96 24.72
C GLU A 362 41.12 -7.64 24.16
N LYS A 363 40.57 -8.63 24.88
CA LYS A 363 39.29 -9.27 24.54
C LYS A 363 38.12 -8.28 24.54
N LEU A 364 38.08 -7.35 25.50
CA LEU A 364 37.05 -6.31 25.57
C LEU A 364 37.17 -5.29 24.43
N LYS A 365 38.39 -4.89 24.06
CA LYS A 365 38.62 -3.98 22.93
C LYS A 365 38.14 -4.61 21.61
N ASN A 366 38.55 -5.85 21.35
CA ASN A 366 38.14 -6.60 20.16
C ASN A 366 36.61 -6.83 20.12
N LEU A 367 36.01 -7.16 21.26
CA LEU A 367 34.56 -7.29 21.38
C LEU A 367 33.85 -5.96 21.07
N ARG A 368 34.30 -4.86 21.66
CA ARG A 368 33.72 -3.53 21.43
C ARG A 368 33.75 -3.15 19.95
N GLU A 369 34.89 -3.35 19.29
CA GLU A 369 35.03 -3.06 17.86
C GLU A 369 34.04 -3.90 17.03
N LYS A 370 33.95 -5.21 17.28
CA LYS A 370 33.00 -6.10 16.58
C LYS A 370 31.53 -5.75 16.81
N LEU A 371 31.14 -5.47 18.06
CA LEU A 371 29.77 -5.09 18.37
C LEU A 371 29.40 -3.77 17.69
N PHE A 372 30.35 -2.83 17.60
CA PHE A 372 30.16 -1.60 16.86
C PHE A 372 30.04 -1.83 15.34
N THR A 373 30.86 -2.71 14.77
CA THR A 373 30.72 -3.15 13.37
C THR A 373 29.35 -3.74 13.10
N TYR A 374 28.88 -4.65 13.96
CA TYR A 374 27.58 -5.30 13.81
C TYR A 374 26.42 -4.32 13.94
N ALA A 375 26.47 -3.41 14.93
CA ALA A 375 25.47 -2.36 15.08
C ALA A 375 25.41 -1.47 13.83
N LEU A 376 26.56 -1.03 13.30
CA LEU A 376 26.64 -0.18 12.12
C LEU A 376 26.17 -0.91 10.85
N LEU A 377 26.52 -2.18 10.70
CA LEU A 377 26.07 -3.03 9.60
C LEU A 377 24.54 -3.20 9.63
N LEU A 378 23.96 -3.47 10.81
CA LEU A 378 22.51 -3.60 10.96
C LEU A 378 21.79 -2.30 10.60
N LEU A 379 22.27 -1.17 11.11
CA LEU A 379 21.73 0.14 10.76
C LEU A 379 21.82 0.41 9.25
N PHE A 380 22.94 0.06 8.62
CA PHE A 380 23.11 0.21 7.17
C PHE A 380 22.13 -0.65 6.37
N ILE A 381 21.91 -1.91 6.79
CA ILE A 381 20.98 -2.83 6.12
C ILE A 381 19.52 -2.36 6.29
N THR A 382 19.15 -1.90 7.49
CA THR A 382 17.77 -1.46 7.77
C THR A 382 17.49 -0.02 7.37
N TYR A 383 18.50 0.73 6.91
CA TYR A 383 18.34 2.13 6.56
C TYR A 383 17.32 2.36 5.42
N PRO A 384 17.37 1.66 4.26
CA PRO A 384 16.37 1.85 3.20
C PRO A 384 14.91 1.62 3.64
N PRO A 385 14.53 0.51 4.32
CA PRO A 385 13.15 0.34 4.77
C PRO A 385 12.75 1.34 5.87
N THR A 386 13.71 1.82 6.68
CA THR A 386 13.47 2.89 7.66
C THR A 386 13.10 4.20 6.94
N CYS A 387 13.82 4.56 5.87
CA CYS A 387 13.52 5.72 5.03
C CYS A 387 12.13 5.63 4.38
N ASP A 388 11.77 4.47 3.82
CA ASP A 388 10.43 4.23 3.22
C ASP A 388 9.29 4.55 4.20
N VAL A 389 9.38 4.04 5.44
CA VAL A 389 8.38 4.31 6.48
C VAL A 389 8.29 5.81 6.83
N ILE A 390 9.41 6.52 6.82
CA ILE A 390 9.45 7.97 7.10
C ILE A 390 8.76 8.75 5.97
N PHE A 391 9.08 8.44 4.71
CA PHE A 391 8.50 9.15 3.56
C PHE A 391 7.01 8.88 3.38
N LYS A 392 6.51 7.70 3.80
CA LYS A 392 5.09 7.35 3.76
C LYS A 392 4.18 8.28 4.58
N LEU A 393 4.74 9.05 5.52
CA LEU A 393 4.00 9.99 6.35
C LEU A 393 4.09 11.44 5.86
N TYR A 394 4.86 11.73 4.81
CA TYR A 394 5.02 13.08 4.30
C TYR A 394 3.69 13.67 3.82
N PRO A 395 3.51 15.00 3.89
CA PRO A 395 2.30 15.65 3.37
C PRO A 395 2.12 15.43 1.86
N GLY A 396 3.20 15.28 1.09
CA GLY A 396 3.13 14.92 -0.34
C GLY A 396 2.53 13.53 -0.60
N ALA A 397 2.55 12.63 0.39
CA ALA A 397 1.91 11.31 0.29
C ALA A 397 0.40 11.34 0.59
N CYS A 398 -0.19 12.52 0.81
CA CYS A 398 -1.63 12.70 1.02
C CYS A 398 -2.35 12.93 -0.31
N LYS A 399 -3.44 12.20 -0.55
CA LYS A 399 -4.31 12.39 -1.71
C LYS A 399 -5.61 13.09 -1.28
N THR A 400 -6.00 14.10 -2.04
CA THR A 400 -7.26 14.86 -1.85
C THR A 400 -8.38 14.23 -2.67
N PHE A 401 -9.51 13.92 -2.04
CA PHE A 401 -10.72 13.43 -2.70
C PHE A 401 -11.82 14.47 -2.57
N TYR A 402 -12.46 14.79 -3.70
CA TYR A 402 -13.64 15.66 -3.76
C TYR A 402 -14.88 14.80 -3.72
N ILE A 403 -15.76 15.06 -2.74
CA ILE A 403 -16.91 14.18 -2.47
C ILE A 403 -18.03 14.38 -3.47
N TYR A 404 -18.19 15.59 -4.01
CA TYR A 404 -19.26 15.92 -4.95
C TYR A 404 -18.66 16.48 -6.25
N GLU A 405 -19.33 16.21 -7.37
CA GLU A 405 -18.90 16.63 -8.72
C GLU A 405 -18.89 18.16 -8.88
N HIS A 406 -19.95 18.81 -8.40
CA HIS A 406 -20.21 20.24 -8.61
C HIS A 406 -19.91 21.12 -7.37
N ASP A 407 -19.56 20.50 -6.23
CA ASP A 407 -19.20 21.23 -5.00
C ASP A 407 -17.80 20.84 -4.53
N THR A 408 -16.86 21.75 -4.75
CA THR A 408 -15.43 21.57 -4.39
C THR A 408 -15.13 21.94 -2.94
N SER A 409 -16.10 22.47 -2.20
CA SER A 409 -15.91 22.91 -0.80
C SER A 409 -15.74 21.73 0.16
N VAL A 410 -16.38 20.59 -0.15
CA VAL A 410 -16.33 19.37 0.67
C VAL A 410 -15.26 18.42 0.13
N ASN A 411 -14.08 18.49 0.74
CA ASN A 411 -12.96 17.61 0.44
C ASN A 411 -12.44 16.86 1.66
N ILE A 412 -11.88 15.68 1.40
CA ILE A 412 -11.17 14.89 2.41
C ILE A 412 -9.76 14.58 1.93
N THR A 413 -8.78 14.76 2.82
CA THR A 413 -7.38 14.46 2.54
C THR A 413 -6.95 13.23 3.32
N LEU A 414 -6.61 12.17 2.58
CA LEU A 414 -6.34 10.84 3.12
C LEU A 414 -4.93 10.41 2.76
N LEU A 415 -4.31 9.61 3.62
CA LEU A 415 -2.94 9.12 3.40
C LEU A 415 -2.92 8.02 2.33
N ARG A 416 -2.09 8.11 1.29
CA ARG A 416 -2.03 7.12 0.21
C ARG A 416 -1.66 5.71 0.68
N SER A 417 -0.86 5.60 1.74
CA SER A 417 -0.48 4.31 2.34
C SER A 417 -1.56 3.72 3.25
N ASP A 418 -2.51 4.53 3.72
CA ASP A 418 -3.64 4.11 4.56
C ASP A 418 -4.80 5.13 4.41
N PHE A 419 -5.76 4.81 3.54
CA PHE A 419 -6.89 5.71 3.25
C PHE A 419 -7.87 5.92 4.41
N ASP A 420 -7.77 5.21 5.54
CA ASP A 420 -8.60 5.53 6.72
C ASP A 420 -8.00 6.66 7.57
N LEU A 421 -6.73 7.03 7.31
CA LEU A 421 -6.06 8.09 8.05
C LEU A 421 -6.25 9.46 7.39
N ASN A 422 -6.97 10.33 8.08
CA ASN A 422 -7.08 11.73 7.67
C ASN A 422 -5.77 12.49 7.93
N CYS A 423 -5.23 13.10 6.89
CA CYS A 423 -3.97 13.84 6.94
C CYS A 423 -4.02 15.07 7.85
N LYS A 424 -5.19 15.69 8.05
CA LYS A 424 -5.35 16.81 9.00
C LYS A 424 -4.98 16.41 10.44
N LYS A 425 -5.31 15.17 10.85
CA LYS A 425 -4.98 14.63 12.18
C LYS A 425 -3.53 14.13 12.29
N LEU A 426 -2.77 14.15 11.20
CA LEU A 426 -1.43 13.58 11.12
C LEU A 426 -0.30 14.62 11.17
N ARG A 427 -0.64 15.92 11.31
CA ARG A 427 0.31 17.04 11.29
C ARG A 427 1.51 16.87 12.24
N ILE A 428 1.27 16.39 13.47
CA ILE A 428 2.36 16.17 14.44
C ILE A 428 3.36 15.12 13.94
N TYR A 429 2.86 14.02 13.38
CA TYR A 429 3.71 12.96 12.82
C TYR A 429 4.45 13.42 11.55
N GLN A 430 3.84 14.29 10.74
CA GLN A 430 4.50 14.91 9.59
C GLN A 430 5.70 15.77 10.02
N ILE A 431 5.56 16.57 11.08
CA ILE A 431 6.67 17.36 11.64
C ILE A 431 7.79 16.43 12.12
N PHE A 432 7.45 15.38 12.88
CA PHE A 432 8.45 14.39 13.31
C PHE A 432 9.12 13.68 12.13
N ALA A 433 8.41 13.42 11.03
CA ALA A 433 8.99 12.83 9.82
C ALA A 433 10.05 13.76 9.21
N TYR A 434 9.79 15.07 9.10
CA TYR A 434 10.79 16.03 8.62
C TYR A 434 12.02 16.13 9.53
N VAL A 435 11.80 16.18 10.84
CA VAL A 435 12.89 16.18 11.83
C VAL A 435 13.73 14.91 11.71
N THR A 436 13.08 13.75 11.60
CA THR A 436 13.75 12.46 11.44
C THR A 436 14.51 12.39 10.12
N THR A 437 14.01 12.98 9.04
CA THR A 437 14.74 13.07 7.78
C THR A 437 16.04 13.85 7.92
N PHE A 438 16.02 14.97 8.62
CA PHE A 438 17.25 15.73 8.87
C PHE A 438 18.25 14.92 9.71
N PHE A 439 17.81 14.35 10.83
CA PHE A 439 18.71 13.68 11.80
C PHE A 439 19.13 12.26 11.42
N TYR A 440 18.32 11.52 10.67
CA TYR A 440 18.61 10.13 10.32
C TYR A 440 18.92 10.00 8.82
N VAL A 441 18.03 10.46 7.95
CA VAL A 441 18.18 10.28 6.49
C VAL A 441 19.36 11.07 5.94
N ALA A 442 19.58 12.32 6.37
CA ALA A 442 20.72 13.11 5.89
C ALA A 442 21.98 12.86 6.73
N LEU A 443 21.89 12.93 8.05
CA LEU A 443 23.07 12.89 8.92
C LEU A 443 23.76 11.52 8.92
N PHE A 444 23.03 10.41 8.85
CA PHE A 444 23.64 9.07 8.87
C PHE A 444 24.60 8.82 7.68
N PRO A 445 24.20 8.98 6.40
CA PRO A 445 25.14 8.81 5.28
C PRO A 445 26.25 9.87 5.29
N CYS A 446 25.97 11.11 5.72
CA CYS A 446 26.98 12.16 5.84
C CYS A 446 28.05 11.83 6.90
N THR A 447 27.64 11.29 8.05
CA THR A 447 28.58 10.87 9.10
C THR A 447 29.45 9.71 8.63
N LEU A 448 28.87 8.73 7.93
CA LEU A 448 29.63 7.64 7.31
C LEU A 448 30.67 8.16 6.29
N LEU A 449 30.26 9.08 5.40
CA LEU A 449 31.17 9.73 4.43
C LEU A 449 32.28 10.50 5.14
N PHE A 450 31.93 11.28 6.16
CA PHE A 450 32.88 12.08 6.92
C PHE A 450 33.91 11.20 7.64
N LEU A 451 33.45 10.13 8.29
CA LEU A 451 34.32 9.17 8.98
C LEU A 451 35.28 8.51 7.98
N LEU A 452 34.77 8.05 6.84
CA LEU A 452 35.59 7.47 5.77
C LEU A 452 36.67 8.43 5.27
N ARG A 453 36.31 9.69 5.02
CA ARG A 453 37.26 10.74 4.62
C ARG A 453 38.31 11.01 5.69
N LYS A 454 37.89 11.14 6.95
CA LYS A 454 38.77 11.47 8.08
C LYS A 454 39.83 10.40 8.31
N TYR A 455 39.42 9.13 8.35
CA TYR A 455 40.35 8.03 8.60
C TYR A 455 41.34 7.86 7.45
N ARG A 456 40.92 8.10 6.20
CA ARG A 456 41.82 8.04 5.07
C ARG A 456 42.82 9.20 5.00
N LYS A 457 42.38 10.44 5.30
CA LYS A 457 43.27 11.60 5.32
C LYS A 457 44.37 11.43 6.37
N LYS A 458 44.02 10.88 7.53
CA LYS A 458 44.97 10.62 8.62
C LYS A 458 46.06 9.62 8.22
N THR A 459 45.75 8.64 7.37
CA THR A 459 46.74 7.68 6.87
C THR A 459 47.74 8.32 5.89
N GLY A 460 47.34 9.36 5.15
CA GLY A 460 48.23 10.05 4.19
C GLY A 460 49.13 11.14 4.78
N THR A 461 49.09 11.40 6.10
CA THR A 461 49.90 12.44 6.75
C THR A 461 50.91 11.88 7.76
N THR A 462 51.17 10.57 7.73
CA THR A 462 52.08 9.90 8.69
C THR A 462 53.26 9.24 7.98
N GLU A 463 53.92 9.97 7.08
CA GLU A 463 55.28 9.67 6.60
C GLU A 463 55.98 11.02 6.37
N PHE A 464 56.56 11.58 7.43
CA PHE A 464 57.79 12.40 7.43
C PHE A 464 58.08 12.79 8.88
N ASP A 465 58.88 11.96 9.55
CA ASP A 465 59.68 12.40 10.70
C ASP A 465 60.88 11.44 10.75
N ASP A 466 61.82 11.63 9.80
CA ASP A 466 63.17 11.09 9.94
C ASP A 466 64.03 12.16 10.60
N GLY A 467 64.21 11.98 11.91
CA GLY A 467 65.26 12.60 12.67
C GLY A 467 66.61 12.02 12.25
N ASN A 468 67.44 12.89 11.66
CA ASN A 468 68.88 13.02 11.90
C ASN A 468 69.72 11.73 11.99
N CYS A 469 70.59 11.51 10.99
CA CYS A 469 71.99 11.14 11.27
C CYS A 469 72.92 11.55 10.12
N ASN A 470 73.89 12.38 10.49
CA ASN A 470 75.04 12.82 9.70
C ASN A 470 75.95 11.64 9.29
N SER A 471 76.51 11.67 8.08
CA SER A 471 77.96 11.83 7.84
C SER A 471 78.44 11.31 6.47
N THR A 472 79.14 12.22 5.79
CA THR A 472 80.23 12.06 4.81
C THR A 472 79.95 11.53 3.39
N CYS A 473 80.06 12.47 2.45
CA CYS A 473 80.18 12.30 1.01
C CYS A 473 81.47 11.60 0.58
N ASN A 474 81.44 10.89 -0.54
CA ASN A 474 82.49 10.87 -1.58
C ASN A 474 81.87 10.45 -2.94
N GLN A 475 82.07 11.28 -3.96
CA GLN A 475 81.85 11.02 -5.40
C GLN A 475 83.18 10.50 -6.05
N PRO A 476 83.33 10.18 -7.37
CA PRO A 476 82.38 10.24 -8.51
C PRO A 476 82.39 9.00 -9.47
N GLU A 477 81.55 9.11 -10.52
CA GLU A 477 81.74 8.64 -11.91
C GLU A 477 81.18 7.29 -12.44
N SER A 478 80.21 7.44 -13.35
CA SER A 478 80.17 6.91 -14.74
C SER A 478 79.19 5.79 -15.15
N SER A 479 78.50 6.07 -16.26
CA SER A 479 77.94 5.19 -17.31
C SER A 479 76.54 4.53 -17.14
N VAL A 480 75.57 5.15 -17.83
CA VAL A 480 74.59 4.60 -18.80
C VAL A 480 74.37 3.07 -18.83
N SER A 481 73.14 2.61 -18.56
CA SER A 481 72.25 1.98 -19.57
C SER A 481 70.93 1.50 -18.94
N GLU A 482 69.88 1.55 -19.78
CA GLU A 482 68.49 1.22 -19.50
C GLU A 482 68.27 -0.25 -19.08
N ARG A 483 67.34 -0.46 -18.14
CA ARG A 483 66.10 -1.26 -18.30
C ARG A 483 65.62 -1.76 -16.93
N SER A 484 64.33 -1.52 -16.65
CA SER A 484 63.46 -2.07 -15.58
C SER A 484 63.00 -1.05 -14.53
N PRO A 485 61.78 -0.47 -14.63
CA PRO A 485 61.07 -0.06 -13.44
C PRO A 485 60.44 -1.32 -12.83
N LEU A 486 61.07 -1.87 -11.80
CA LEU A 486 60.39 -2.69 -10.81
C LEU A 486 59.39 -1.75 -10.11
N ILE A 487 58.19 -1.63 -10.67
CA ILE A 487 57.02 -1.11 -9.94
C ILE A 487 56.72 -2.18 -8.90
N ASN A 488 57.36 -2.02 -7.76
CA ASN A 488 57.02 -2.72 -6.54
C ASN A 488 55.67 -2.18 -6.11
N ASP A 489 54.60 -2.76 -6.66
CA ASP A 489 53.21 -2.49 -6.32
C ASP A 489 52.95 -3.09 -4.91
N LYS A 490 53.64 -2.54 -3.91
CA LYS A 490 53.22 -2.65 -2.52
C LYS A 490 51.90 -1.92 -2.48
N SER A 491 50.82 -2.68 -2.52
CA SER A 491 49.49 -2.21 -2.18
C SER A 491 49.58 -1.52 -0.82
N ASP A 492 49.61 -0.19 -0.80
CA ASP A 492 49.52 0.60 0.42
C ASP A 492 48.32 0.08 1.21
N GLU A 493 48.60 -0.59 2.31
CA GLU A 493 47.61 -1.21 3.17
C GLU A 493 46.91 -0.08 3.92
N ILE A 494 45.85 0.48 3.31
CA ILE A 494 45.10 1.59 3.88
C ILE A 494 44.48 1.12 5.21
N ASN A 495 45.03 1.58 6.33
CA ASN A 495 44.52 1.29 7.68
C ASN A 495 43.19 2.02 7.96
N VAL A 496 42.11 1.51 7.37
CA VAL A 496 40.73 1.86 7.75
C VAL A 496 40.36 1.09 9.01
N PRO A 497 39.71 1.69 10.02
CA PRO A 497 39.27 0.96 11.20
C PRO A 497 38.38 -0.23 10.83
N VAL A 498 38.60 -1.37 11.49
CA VAL A 498 37.90 -2.65 11.23
C VAL A 498 36.37 -2.48 11.22
N TRP A 499 35.82 -1.58 12.03
CA TRP A 499 34.39 -1.34 12.12
C TRP A 499 33.77 -0.54 10.97
N ILE A 500 34.57 0.15 10.15
CA ILE A 500 34.14 0.82 8.92
C ILE A 500 34.51 0.00 7.67
N ASN A 501 35.47 -0.92 7.78
CA ASN A 501 36.09 -1.59 6.65
C ASN A 501 35.09 -2.20 5.68
N PHE A 502 33.99 -2.77 6.19
CA PHE A 502 32.91 -3.36 5.40
C PHE A 502 32.31 -2.42 4.33
N LEU A 503 32.42 -1.09 4.46
CA LEU A 503 31.92 -0.13 3.47
C LEU A 503 32.82 -0.02 2.23
N CYS A 504 34.13 -0.20 2.39
CA CYS A 504 35.12 0.04 1.34
C CYS A 504 35.77 -1.24 0.82
N GLU A 505 35.73 -2.34 1.58
CA GLU A 505 36.52 -3.55 1.32
C GLU A 505 36.26 -4.20 -0.04
N ASN A 506 35.07 -4.02 -0.60
CA ASN A 506 34.69 -4.60 -1.91
C ASN A 506 35.11 -3.74 -3.10
N TYR A 507 35.65 -2.55 -2.85
CA TYR A 507 35.95 -1.58 -3.88
C TYR A 507 37.45 -1.34 -3.95
N LYS A 508 37.95 -1.04 -5.15
CA LYS A 508 39.33 -0.55 -5.30
C LYS A 508 39.50 0.70 -4.42
N PRO A 509 40.70 0.99 -3.90
CA PRO A 509 40.98 2.16 -3.06
C PRO A 509 40.45 3.49 -3.64
N ARG A 510 40.36 3.63 -4.96
CA ARG A 510 39.82 4.84 -5.62
C ARG A 510 38.30 5.03 -5.47
N PHE A 511 37.52 3.97 -5.23
CA PHE A 511 36.04 3.98 -5.22
C PHE A 511 35.40 3.75 -3.84
N TRP A 512 36.11 4.11 -2.78
CA TRP A 512 35.68 3.99 -1.37
C TRP A 512 34.33 4.63 -1.02
N TYR A 513 33.85 5.63 -1.76
CA TYR A 513 32.58 6.31 -1.49
C TYR A 513 31.36 5.65 -2.16
N TRP A 514 31.59 4.62 -3.01
CA TRP A 514 30.58 4.06 -3.90
C TRP A 514 29.38 3.46 -3.16
N GLU A 515 29.63 2.85 -2.00
CA GLU A 515 28.57 2.25 -1.18
C GLU A 515 27.57 3.32 -0.69
N ILE A 516 28.04 4.53 -0.42
CA ILE A 516 27.18 5.63 0.02
C ILE A 516 26.41 6.26 -1.15
N ILE A 517 27.00 6.30 -2.34
CA ILE A 517 26.28 6.67 -3.57
C ILE A 517 25.15 5.68 -3.85
N LYS A 518 25.40 4.37 -3.71
CA LYS A 518 24.36 3.34 -3.84
C LYS A 518 23.24 3.57 -2.83
N LEU A 519 23.58 3.92 -1.59
CA LEU A 519 22.60 4.21 -0.54
C LEU A 519 21.76 5.45 -0.88
N ALA A 520 22.40 6.55 -1.31
CA ALA A 520 21.72 7.79 -1.70
C ALA A 520 20.77 7.56 -2.87
N ARG A 521 21.20 6.83 -3.91
CA ARG A 521 20.34 6.43 -5.04
C ARG A 521 19.07 5.73 -4.58
N LYS A 522 19.20 4.72 -3.69
CA LYS A 522 18.05 3.97 -3.17
C LYS A 522 17.05 4.90 -2.47
N VAL A 523 17.53 5.79 -1.60
CA VAL A 523 16.67 6.75 -0.88
C VAL A 523 15.96 7.69 -1.85
N THR A 524 16.67 8.26 -2.83
CA THR A 524 16.06 9.16 -3.82
C THR A 524 14.94 8.45 -4.59
N GLN A 525 15.15 7.19 -4.97
CA GLN A 525 14.13 6.38 -5.62
C GLN A 525 12.92 6.16 -4.72
N THR A 526 13.13 5.78 -3.44
CA THR A 526 12.06 5.62 -2.46
C THR A 526 11.25 6.90 -2.26
N VAL A 527 11.90 8.06 -2.16
CA VAL A 527 11.23 9.37 -2.05
C VAL A 527 10.34 9.62 -3.27
N LEU A 528 10.88 9.42 -4.47
CA LEU A 528 10.18 9.73 -5.72
C LEU A 528 8.91 8.88 -5.88
N VAL A 529 9.02 7.58 -5.66
CA VAL A 529 7.91 6.63 -5.68
C VAL A 529 6.84 6.97 -4.64
N THR A 530 7.28 7.25 -3.40
CA THR A 530 6.36 7.43 -2.27
C THR A 530 5.59 8.76 -2.35
N LEU A 531 6.26 9.84 -2.75
CA LEU A 531 5.66 11.18 -2.77
C LEU A 531 4.81 11.42 -4.02
N LEU A 532 5.39 11.25 -5.21
CA LEU A 532 4.69 11.60 -6.44
C LEU A 532 3.59 10.57 -6.77
N GLY A 533 3.82 9.32 -6.37
CA GLY A 533 2.92 8.22 -6.67
C GLY A 533 2.99 7.79 -8.12
N PHE A 534 2.59 6.54 -8.35
CA PHE A 534 2.70 5.89 -9.66
C PHE A 534 1.60 6.25 -10.65
N GLU A 535 0.72 7.21 -10.34
CA GLU A 535 -0.32 7.68 -11.27
C GLU A 535 0.28 8.60 -12.35
N ASP A 536 1.39 9.28 -12.04
CA ASP A 536 2.02 10.23 -12.96
C ASP A 536 3.09 9.55 -13.85
N ALA A 537 2.94 9.68 -15.17
CA ALA A 537 3.84 9.10 -16.17
C ALA A 537 5.28 9.62 -16.03
N LEU A 538 5.45 10.88 -15.59
CA LEU A 538 6.76 11.47 -15.34
C LEU A 538 7.48 10.76 -14.19
N THR A 539 6.74 10.41 -13.13
CA THR A 539 7.27 9.65 -11.99
C THR A 539 7.70 8.24 -12.41
N LYS A 540 6.94 7.59 -13.29
CA LYS A 540 7.30 6.28 -13.87
C LYS A 540 8.63 6.36 -14.62
N LEU A 541 8.77 7.34 -15.52
CA LEU A 541 9.99 7.54 -16.31
C LEU A 541 11.20 7.90 -15.45
N LEU A 542 11.04 8.80 -14.48
CA LEU A 542 12.12 9.18 -13.56
C LEU A 542 12.58 8.00 -12.70
N THR A 543 11.64 7.18 -12.21
CA THR A 543 11.98 5.99 -11.41
C THR A 543 12.78 4.99 -12.25
N ILE A 544 12.33 4.69 -13.47
CA ILE A 544 13.03 3.79 -14.40
C ILE A 544 14.42 4.35 -14.73
N GLY A 545 14.53 5.66 -15.00
CA GLY A 545 15.80 6.32 -15.28
C GLY A 545 16.80 6.26 -14.11
N ILE A 546 16.34 6.46 -12.88
CA ILE A 546 17.17 6.39 -11.65
C ILE A 546 17.66 4.95 -11.38
N VAL A 547 16.89 3.94 -11.77
CA VAL A 547 17.30 2.53 -11.68
C VAL A 547 18.34 2.18 -12.75
N LEU A 548 18.08 2.55 -14.01
CA LEU A 548 18.91 2.13 -15.15
C LEU A 548 20.23 2.91 -15.25
N CYS A 549 20.23 4.21 -15.00
CA CYS A 549 21.40 5.07 -15.21
C CYS A 549 22.65 4.60 -14.42
N PRO A 550 22.53 4.22 -13.13
CA PRO A 550 23.68 3.75 -12.34
C PRO A 550 24.11 2.33 -12.68
N VAL A 551 23.20 1.48 -13.18
CA VAL A 551 23.55 0.14 -13.70
C VAL A 551 24.38 0.29 -14.97
N SER A 552 23.96 1.16 -15.88
CA SER A 552 24.70 1.49 -17.11
C SER A 552 26.07 2.11 -16.81
N LEU A 553 26.15 3.03 -15.84
CA LEU A 553 27.42 3.60 -15.39
C LEU A 553 28.34 2.55 -14.75
N HIS A 554 27.78 1.58 -14.02
CA HIS A 554 28.56 0.50 -13.43
C HIS A 554 29.08 -0.48 -14.49
N SER A 555 28.30 -0.79 -15.53
CA SER A 555 28.78 -1.58 -16.67
C SER A 555 29.85 -0.84 -17.46
N LEU A 556 29.69 0.47 -17.69
CA LEU A 556 30.69 1.31 -18.36
C LEU A 556 31.99 1.41 -17.56
N MET A 557 31.93 1.56 -16.24
CA MET A 557 33.12 1.54 -15.40
C MET A 557 33.83 0.18 -15.40
N LEU A 558 33.08 -0.93 -15.40
CA LEU A 558 33.69 -2.27 -15.48
C LEU A 558 34.38 -2.49 -16.83
N ILE A 559 33.81 -1.97 -17.92
CA ILE A 559 34.40 -2.01 -19.26
C ILE A 559 35.67 -1.14 -19.31
N SER A 560 35.65 0.07 -18.76
CA SER A 560 36.84 0.95 -18.73
C SER A 560 37.96 0.37 -17.87
N LEU A 561 37.63 -0.32 -16.78
CA LEU A 561 38.61 -1.01 -15.91
C LEU A 561 39.19 -2.29 -16.55
N SER A 562 38.52 -2.87 -17.55
CA SER A 562 39.06 -3.97 -18.35
C SER A 562 40.07 -3.47 -19.39
N TYR A 563 39.85 -2.28 -19.94
CA TYR A 563 40.73 -1.65 -20.93
C TYR A 563 42.07 -1.23 -20.31
N ASP A 564 42.04 -0.72 -19.08
CA ASP A 564 43.23 -0.35 -18.28
C ASP A 564 44.10 -1.54 -17.83
N LYS A 565 43.64 -2.79 -18.05
CA LYS A 565 44.43 -4.01 -17.80
C LYS A 565 45.03 -4.62 -19.06
N SER A 566 44.70 -4.07 -20.24
CA SER A 566 45.15 -4.55 -21.55
C SER A 566 46.12 -3.62 -22.26
N LEU A 567 46.45 -2.46 -21.66
CA LEU A 567 47.67 -1.70 -21.90
C LEU A 567 48.63 -1.94 -20.73
#